data_AF-A8R7E3-F1
#
_entry.id   AF-A8R7E3-F1
#
_cell.length_a   1.000
_cell.length_b   1.000
_cell.length_c   1.000
_cell.angle_alpha   90.00
_cell.angle_beta   90.00
_cell.angle_gamma   90.00
#
_symmetry.space_group_name_H-M   'P 1'
#
loop_
_entity.id
_entity.type
_entity.pdbx_description
1 polymer ?
#
loop_
_entity_poly.entity_id
_entity_poly.type
_entity_poly.pdbx_seq_one_letter_code
_entity_poly.pdbx_strand_id
1 'polypeptide(L)' 'TFPRQVVALCQAPFLLDDPNVCLIFPADAIARAKHYLSLAPGGLGAYSDSRGIPG' A
#
# COMPACT_ATOMS: atom_id res chain seq x y z
N THR A 1 3.91 10.48 10.73
CA THR A 1 2.53 10.00 10.48
C THR A 1 2.43 9.29 9.14
N PHE A 2 2.94 9.90 8.06
CA PHE A 2 2.95 9.34 6.69
C PHE A 2 3.35 7.85 6.56
N PRO A 3 4.46 7.35 7.15
CA PRO A 3 4.86 5.95 6.94
C PRO A 3 3.83 4.95 7.46
N ARG A 4 3.18 5.27 8.59
CA ARG A 4 2.13 4.42 9.18
C ARG A 4 0.87 4.39 8.30
N GLN A 5 0.51 5.51 7.68
CA GLN A 5 -0.64 5.60 6.77
C GLN A 5 -0.43 4.73 5.53
N VAL A 6 0.77 4.79 4.93
CA VAL A 6 1.11 3.96 3.77
C VAL A 6 1.09 2.47 4.13
N VAL A 7 1.70 2.09 5.25
CA VAL A 7 1.71 0.68 5.69
C VAL A 7 0.30 0.17 5.98
N ALA A 8 -0.56 0.97 6.61
CA ALA A 8 -1.95 0.59 6.86
C ALA A 8 -2.72 0.27 5.57
N LEU A 9 -2.55 1.08 4.53
CA LEU A 9 -3.15 0.83 3.21
C LEU A 9 -2.56 -0.39 2.50
N CYS A 10 -1.26 -0.66 2.65
CA CYS A 10 -0.65 -1.88 2.12
C CYS A 10 -1.10 -3.16 2.85
N GLN A 11 -1.39 -3.07 4.15
CA GLN A 11 -1.90 -4.18 4.96
C GLN A 11 -3.39 -4.46 4.68
N ALA A 12 -4.16 -3.43 4.34
CA ALA A 12 -5.58 -3.53 4.03
C ALA A 12 -5.90 -2.91 2.64
N PRO A 13 -5.51 -3.57 1.53
CA PRO A 13 -5.66 -3.01 0.18
C PRO A 13 -7.12 -2.70 -0.20
N PHE A 14 -8.08 -3.42 0.36
CA PHE A 14 -9.51 -3.21 0.13
C PHE A 14 -10.00 -1.81 0.53
N LEU A 15 -9.27 -1.10 1.41
CA LEU A 15 -9.59 0.29 1.75
C LEU A 15 -9.38 1.24 0.58
N LEU A 16 -8.58 0.86 -0.43
CA LEU A 16 -8.34 1.69 -1.62
C LEU A 16 -9.54 1.73 -2.57
N ASP A 17 -10.48 0.79 -2.42
CA ASP A 17 -11.73 0.72 -3.19
C ASP A 17 -12.87 1.49 -2.50
N ASP A 18 -12.70 1.91 -1.25
CA ASP A 18 -13.69 2.70 -0.52
C ASP A 18 -13.75 4.14 -1.07
N PRO A 19 -14.92 4.66 -1.46
CA PRO A 19 -15.06 6.01 -1.98
C PRO A 19 -14.64 7.11 -0.98
N ASN A 20 -14.61 6.80 0.32
CA ASN A 20 -14.24 7.72 1.38
C ASN A 20 -12.74 7.65 1.75
N VAL A 21 -11.94 6.82 1.07
CA VAL A 21 -10.51 6.67 1.39
C VAL A 21 -9.76 7.99 1.37
N CYS A 22 -10.13 8.90 0.45
CA CYS A 22 -9.56 10.24 0.32
C CYS A 22 -9.92 11.20 1.47
N LEU A 23 -10.91 10.86 2.30
CA LEU A 23 -11.27 11.62 3.51
C LEU A 23 -10.46 11.16 4.73
N ILE A 24 -10.02 9.90 4.73
CA ILE A 24 -9.35 9.24 5.87
C ILE A 24 -7.82 9.32 5.71
N PHE A 25 -7.32 9.16 4.48
CA PHE A 25 -5.90 9.16 4.16
C PHE A 25 -5.54 10.30 3.21
N PRO A 26 -4.34 10.89 3.37
CA PRO A 26 -3.89 11.93 2.45
C PRO A 26 -3.55 11.31 1.08
N ALA A 27 -3.72 12.10 0.02
CA ALA A 27 -3.61 11.62 -1.36
C ALA A 27 -2.23 11.05 -1.72
N ASP A 28 -1.17 11.60 -1.12
CA ASP A 28 0.22 11.13 -1.26
C ASP A 28 0.42 9.74 -0.65
N ALA A 29 -0.21 9.45 0.48
CA ALA A 29 -0.14 8.12 1.11
C ALA A 29 -0.89 7.07 0.28
N ILE A 30 -2.03 7.44 -0.28
CA ILE A 30 -2.82 6.58 -1.19
C ILE A 30 -2.01 6.25 -2.45
N ALA A 31 -1.42 7.28 -3.09
CA ALA A 31 -0.59 7.10 -4.28
C ALA A 31 0.62 6.21 -3.99
N ARG A 32 1.27 6.40 -2.84
CA ARG A 32 2.43 5.60 -2.43
C ARG A 32 2.04 4.14 -2.18
N ALA A 33 0.93 3.89 -1.50
CA ALA A 33 0.44 2.54 -1.24
C ALA A 33 0.09 1.79 -2.54
N LYS A 34 -0.61 2.45 -3.48
CA LYS A 34 -0.92 1.89 -4.81
C LYS A 34 0.35 1.51 -5.58
N HIS A 35 1.37 2.35 -5.53
CA HIS A 35 2.65 2.05 -6.16
C HIS A 35 3.32 0.82 -5.53
N TYR A 36 3.41 0.72 -4.20
CA TYR A 36 4.01 -0.45 -3.54
C TYR A 36 3.24 -1.74 -3.80
N LEU A 37 1.91 -1.69 -3.81
CA LEU A 37 1.09 -2.84 -4.14
C LEU A 37 1.28 -3.29 -5.60
N SER A 38 1.55 -2.37 -6.54
CA SER A 38 1.88 -2.74 -7.93
C SER A 38 3.21 -3.48 -8.08
N LEU A 39 4.17 -3.21 -7.19
CA LEU A 39 5.47 -3.91 -7.14
C LEU A 39 5.38 -5.26 -6.44
N ALA A 40 4.36 -5.43 -5.58
CA ALA A 40 4.15 -6.61 -4.74
C ALA A 40 2.84 -7.33 -5.13
N PRO A 41 2.79 -8.09 -6.24
CA PRO A 41 1.56 -8.71 -6.72
C PRO A 41 0.99 -9.76 -5.74
N GLY A 42 1.83 -10.36 -4.89
CA GLY A 42 1.40 -11.27 -3.82
C GLY A 42 0.81 -10.57 -2.60
N GLY A 43 0.85 -9.24 -2.55
CA GLY A 43 0.44 -8.45 -1.40
C GLY A 43 1.42 -8.54 -0.23
N LEU A 44 1.03 -7.90 0.87
CA LEU A 44 1.84 -7.86 2.08
C LEU A 44 1.79 -9.20 2.81
N GLY A 45 2.96 -9.80 3.07
CA GLY A 45 3.10 -11.10 3.73
C GLY A 45 3.34 -12.28 2.79
N ALA A 46 3.19 -12.10 1.47
CA ALA A 46 3.69 -13.07 0.51
C ALA A 46 5.22 -13.07 0.46
N TYR A 47 5.81 -14.23 0.18
CA TYR A 47 7.24 -14.32 -0.08
C TYR A 47 7.60 -13.52 -1.33
N SER A 48 8.69 -12.75 -1.24
CA SER A 48 9.34 -12.10 -2.36
C SER A 48 10.64 -12.82 -2.71
N ASP A 49 11.35 -12.37 -3.76
CA ASP A 49 12.72 -12.80 -4.01
C ASP A 49 13.56 -12.61 -2.74
N SER A 50 14.55 -13.47 -2.51
CA SER A 50 15.38 -13.39 -1.30
C SER A 50 16.16 -12.08 -1.20
N ARG A 51 16.35 -11.35 -2.31
CA ARG A 51 16.94 -10.00 -2.34
C ARG A 51 15.93 -8.87 -2.11
N GLY A 52 14.65 -9.20 -1.98
CA GLY A 52 13.54 -8.27 -1.81
C GLY A 52 12.80 -7.97 -3.11
N ILE A 53 11.80 -7.08 -3.02
CA ILE A 53 11.03 -6.60 -4.16
C ILE A 53 11.86 -5.53 -4.89
N PRO A 54 12.15 -5.69 -6.19
CA PRO A 54 12.80 -4.64 -6.97
C PRO A 54 11.86 -3.43 -7.10
N GLY A 55 12.35 -2.25 -6.74
CA GLY A 55 11.60 -0.99 -6.75
C GLY A 55 12.50 0.18 -7.11
#